data_AF-A0A4R3R131-F1
#
_entry.id   AF-A0A4R3R131-F1
#
_cell.length_a   1.000
_cell.length_b   1.000
_cell.length_c   1.000
_cell.angle_alpha   90.00
_cell.angle_beta   90.00
_cell.angle_gamma   90.00
#
_symmetry.space_group_name_H-M   'P 1'
#
loop_
_entity.id
_entity.type
_entity.pdbx_description
1 polymer ?
#
loop_
_entity_poly.entity_id
_entity_poly.type
_entity_poly.pdbx_seq_one_letter_code
_entity_poly.pdbx_strand_id
1 'polypeptide(L)'
;MREINHITGKQLAAARVLAGLGQVELAKHANVSAPTLRRMEASDGQIKGMPNNVVAVVRALEAAGIAFLDGDYSGSGGPGIRLVAPARGSIDVDEKQMIQYREVFENDAPPGAGG
;
A
#
# COMPACT_ATOMS: atom_id res chain seq x y z
N MET A 1 1.33 7.49 -14.75
CA MET A 1 0.98 8.21 -13.50
C MET A 1 -0.22 7.50 -12.92
N ARG A 2 -0.19 7.06 -11.65
CA ARG A 2 -1.38 6.50 -11.00
C ARG A 2 -2.44 7.58 -10.90
N GLU A 3 -3.70 7.24 -11.14
CA GLU A 3 -4.80 8.22 -11.05
C GLU A 3 -5.04 8.61 -9.60
N ILE A 4 -4.64 9.83 -9.23
CA ILE A 4 -4.84 10.41 -7.89
C ILE A 4 -6.32 10.81 -7.65
N ASN A 5 -7.19 10.60 -8.64
CA ASN A 5 -8.53 11.17 -8.70
C ASN A 5 -9.51 10.66 -7.62
N HIS A 6 -9.18 9.63 -6.84
CA HIS A 6 -10.10 9.02 -5.87
C HIS A 6 -9.63 9.09 -4.40
N ILE A 7 -8.63 9.92 -4.08
CA ILE A 7 -8.14 10.03 -2.70
C ILE A 7 -9.09 10.87 -1.85
N THR A 8 -9.48 10.31 -0.71
CA THR A 8 -10.32 10.96 0.30
C THR A 8 -9.50 11.67 1.37
N GLY A 9 -10.11 12.65 2.06
CA GLY A 9 -9.49 13.33 3.19
C GLY A 9 -9.10 12.37 4.33
N LYS A 10 -9.95 11.38 4.59
CA LYS A 10 -9.69 10.35 5.61
C LYS A 10 -8.48 9.47 5.25
N GLN A 11 -8.27 9.14 3.98
CA GLN A 11 -7.08 8.41 3.54
C GLN A 11 -5.80 9.23 3.74
N LEU A 12 -5.81 10.54 3.47
CA LEU A 12 -4.65 11.41 3.78
C LEU A 12 -4.36 11.49 5.28
N ALA A 13 -5.40 11.67 6.09
CA ALA A 13 -5.25 11.75 7.54
C ALA A 13 -4.69 10.44 8.12
N ALA A 14 -5.21 9.30 7.66
CA ALA A 14 -4.74 7.99 8.08
C ALA A 14 -3.29 7.72 7.59
N ALA A 15 -2.96 8.07 6.35
CA ALA A 15 -1.61 7.95 5.81
C ALA A 15 -0.60 8.78 6.61
N ARG A 16 -0.97 10.01 6.98
CA ARG A 16 -0.14 10.86 7.84
C ARG A 16 0.14 10.19 9.19
N VAL A 17 -0.88 9.61 9.82
CA VAL A 17 -0.74 8.92 11.10
C VAL A 17 0.14 7.67 10.95
N LEU A 18 -0.04 6.88 9.89
CA LEU A 18 0.81 5.72 9.61
C LEU A 18 2.28 6.10 9.39
N ALA A 19 2.52 7.24 8.73
CA ALA A 19 3.86 7.78 8.53
C ALA A 19 4.48 8.40 9.80
N GLY A 20 3.73 8.51 10.90
CA GLY A 20 4.19 9.15 12.14
C GLY A 20 4.38 10.67 12.04
N LEU A 21 3.81 11.32 11.02
CA LEU A 21 4.04 12.74 10.73
C LEU A 21 3.02 13.67 11.41
N GLY A 22 3.49 14.81 11.89
CA GLY A 22 2.62 15.90 12.32
C GLY A 22 1.93 16.60 11.14
N GLN A 23 0.80 17.27 11.37
CA GLN A 23 0.10 18.01 10.30
C GLN A 23 0.96 19.16 9.73
N VAL A 24 1.64 19.92 10.60
CA VAL A 24 2.54 21.02 10.17
C VAL A 24 3.77 20.48 9.43
N GLU A 25 4.28 19.33 9.85
CA GLU A 25 5.43 18.68 9.24
C GLU A 25 5.12 18.18 7.83
N LEU A 26 4.02 17.43 7.67
CA LEU A 26 3.57 16.98 6.35
C LEU A 26 3.29 18.17 5.42
N ALA A 27 2.66 19.24 5.93
CA ALA A 27 2.41 20.44 5.13
C ALA A 27 3.71 21.07 4.60
N LYS A 28 4.77 21.11 5.42
CA LYS A 28 6.10 21.56 4.99
C LYS A 28 6.70 20.64 3.92
N HIS A 29 6.67 19.32 4.13
CA HIS A 29 7.21 18.36 3.15
C HIS A 29 6.49 18.43 1.81
N ALA A 30 5.18 18.69 1.83
CA ALA A 30 4.36 18.82 0.64
C ALA A 30 4.36 20.24 0.03
N ASN A 31 5.07 21.21 0.62
CA ASN A 31 5.06 22.62 0.22
C ASN A 31 3.64 23.23 0.10
N VAL A 32 2.79 22.94 1.08
CA VAL A 32 1.44 23.50 1.21
C VAL A 32 1.25 24.15 2.58
N SER A 33 0.25 25.03 2.73
CA SER A 33 -0.05 25.60 4.05
C SER A 33 -0.76 24.59 4.95
N ALA A 34 -0.46 24.61 6.25
CA ALA A 34 -1.12 23.74 7.24
C ALA A 34 -2.66 23.85 7.24
N PRO A 35 -3.27 25.05 7.06
CA PRO A 35 -4.73 25.17 6.90
C PRO A 35 -5.25 24.48 5.63
N THR A 36 -4.47 24.48 4.55
CA THR A 36 -4.84 23.77 3.31
C THR A 36 -4.84 22.27 3.53
N LEU A 37 -3.79 21.72 4.14
CA LEU A 37 -3.75 20.30 4.48
C LEU A 37 -4.89 19.92 5.44
N ARG A 38 -5.18 20.74 6.45
CA ARG A 38 -6.31 20.51 7.37
C ARG A 38 -7.66 20.45 6.64
N ARG A 39 -7.90 21.32 5.65
CA ARG A 39 -9.11 21.27 4.81
C ARG A 39 -9.18 19.99 3.98
N MET A 40 -8.05 19.54 3.45
CA MET A 40 -7.96 18.29 2.69
C MET A 40 -8.30 17.10 3.58
N GLU A 41 -7.69 16.99 4.77
CA GLU A 41 -7.94 15.92 5.75
C GLU A 41 -9.38 15.91 6.30
N ALA A 42 -10.01 17.09 6.40
CA ALA A 42 -11.39 17.23 6.86
C ALA A 42 -12.44 16.84 5.81
N SER A 43 -12.05 16.55 4.56
CA SER A 43 -12.98 16.14 3.52
C SER A 43 -13.49 14.72 3.78
N ASP A 44 -14.81 14.56 3.88
CA ASP A 44 -15.44 13.25 4.12
C ASP A 44 -15.42 12.33 2.89
N GLY A 45 -15.25 12.90 1.70
CA GLY A 45 -15.10 12.16 0.43
C GLY A 45 -13.86 12.59 -0.35
N GLN A 46 -13.94 12.45 -1.67
CA GLN A 46 -12.90 12.92 -2.60
C GLN A 46 -12.59 14.40 -2.38
N ILE A 47 -11.29 14.72 -2.37
CA ILE A 47 -10.82 16.09 -2.23
C ILE A 47 -11.02 16.82 -3.55
N LYS A 48 -11.94 17.80 -3.60
CA LYS A 48 -12.26 18.57 -4.81
C LYS A 48 -11.47 19.89 -4.85
N GLY A 49 -11.09 20.34 -6.05
CA GLY A 49 -10.61 21.71 -6.30
C GLY A 49 -9.12 21.99 -6.05
N MET A 50 -8.32 21.00 -5.64
CA MET A 50 -6.90 21.20 -5.32
C MET A 50 -5.98 20.10 -5.86
N PRO A 51 -6.04 19.72 -7.16
CA PRO A 51 -5.34 18.55 -7.68
C PRO A 51 -3.82 18.60 -7.46
N ASN A 52 -3.18 19.74 -7.72
CA ASN A 52 -1.73 19.90 -7.53
C ASN A 52 -1.30 19.75 -6.07
N ASN A 53 -2.10 20.26 -5.12
CA ASN A 53 -1.80 20.12 -3.69
C ASN A 53 -2.01 18.68 -3.22
N VAL A 54 -3.05 18.00 -3.72
CA VAL A 54 -3.26 16.57 -3.44
C VAL A 54 -2.05 15.77 -3.94
N VAL A 55 -1.60 16.01 -5.17
CA VAL A 55 -0.41 15.34 -5.73
C VAL A 55 0.82 15.60 -4.86
N ALA A 56 1.05 16.83 -4.41
CA ALA A 56 2.20 17.17 -3.59
C ALA A 56 2.17 16.46 -2.23
N VAL A 57 1.01 16.41 -1.58
CA VAL A 57 0.82 15.71 -0.29
C VAL A 57 0.99 14.20 -0.45
N VAL A 58 0.43 13.62 -1.50
CA VAL A 58 0.58 12.18 -1.80
C VAL A 58 2.04 11.83 -2.00
N ARG A 59 2.78 12.60 -2.79
CA ARG A 59 4.23 12.37 -3.01
C ARG A 59 5.04 12.46 -1.73
N ALA A 60 4.72 13.42 -0.86
CA ALA A 60 5.38 13.55 0.45
C ALA A 60 5.13 12.33 1.34
N LEU A 61 3.91 11.78 1.32
CA LEU A 61 3.56 10.55 2.04
C LEU A 61 4.21 9.31 1.41
N GLU A 62 4.27 9.23 0.08
CA GLU A 62 4.96 8.15 -0.62
C GLU A 62 6.46 8.12 -0.29
N ALA A 63 7.10 9.30 -0.23
CA ALA A 63 8.48 9.43 0.24
C ALA A 63 8.66 9.02 1.71
N ALA A 64 7.61 9.12 2.52
CA ALA A 64 7.58 8.65 3.92
C ALA A 64 7.22 7.16 4.05
N GLY A 65 7.15 6.40 2.95
CA GLY A 65 6.91 4.96 2.96
C GLY A 65 5.44 4.55 2.94
N ILE A 66 4.54 5.42 2.49
CA ILE A 66 3.13 5.09 2.27
C ILE A 66 2.88 4.69 0.81
N ALA A 67 1.98 3.75 0.58
CA ALA A 67 1.41 3.49 -0.74
C ALA A 67 -0.11 3.59 -0.70
N PHE A 68 -0.69 4.30 -1.66
CA PHE A 68 -2.13 4.34 -1.90
C PHE A 68 -2.54 3.18 -2.80
N LEU A 69 -3.70 2.62 -2.52
CA LEU A 69 -4.30 1.48 -3.23
C LEU A 69 -5.61 1.95 -3.85
N ASP A 70 -5.80 1.63 -5.13
CA ASP A 70 -6.98 2.08 -5.90
C ASP A 70 -8.16 1.08 -5.80
N GLY A 71 -7.90 -0.14 -5.28
CA GLY A 71 -8.91 -1.19 -5.10
C GLY A 71 -8.63 -2.48 -5.87
N ASP A 72 -7.77 -2.46 -6.89
CA ASP A 72 -7.41 -3.66 -7.69
C ASP A 72 -6.44 -4.63 -6.96
N TYR A 73 -6.33 -4.54 -5.64
CA TYR A 73 -5.55 -5.49 -4.86
C TYR A 73 -6.34 -6.80 -4.72
N SER A 74 -5.68 -7.93 -4.94
CA SER A 74 -6.23 -9.29 -5.10
C SER A 74 -7.09 -9.80 -3.92
N GLY A 75 -8.28 -9.22 -3.72
CA GLY A 75 -9.21 -9.54 -2.64
C GLY A 75 -10.47 -8.67 -2.69
N SER A 76 -11.30 -8.71 -1.65
CA SER A 76 -12.54 -7.90 -1.52
C SER A 76 -12.30 -6.48 -0.98
N GLY A 77 -11.07 -5.97 -1.12
CA GLY A 77 -10.66 -4.67 -0.57
C GLY A 77 -11.01 -3.52 -1.52
N GLY A 78 -11.48 -2.41 -0.98
CA GLY A 78 -11.64 -1.15 -1.73
C GLY A 78 -10.37 -0.29 -1.71
N PRO A 79 -10.46 0.97 -2.17
CA PRO A 79 -9.38 1.94 -2.07
C PRO A 79 -8.82 2.04 -0.64
N GLY A 80 -7.51 2.14 -0.51
CA GLY A 80 -6.85 1.99 0.79
C GLY A 80 -5.47 2.61 0.85
N ILE A 81 -4.80 2.42 1.98
CA ILE A 81 -3.43 2.85 2.23
C ILE A 81 -2.66 1.72 2.91
N ARG A 82 -1.37 1.61 2.64
CA ARG A 82 -0.48 0.65 3.31
C ARG A 82 0.89 1.27 3.58
N LEU A 83 1.60 0.69 4.53
CA LEU A 83 3.04 0.88 4.67
C LEU A 83 3.76 0.07 3.57
N VAL A 84 4.74 0.68 2.93
CA VAL A 84 5.64 -0.01 2.02
C VAL A 84 6.59 -0.85 2.87
N ALA A 85 6.75 -2.13 2.52
CA ALA A 85 7.73 -2.98 3.18
C ALA A 85 9.12 -2.35 3.04
N PRO A 86 9.95 -2.34 4.10
CA PRO A 86 11.35 -1.96 3.93
C PRO A 86 11.95 -2.83 2.84
N ALA A 87 12.81 -2.25 1.99
CA ALA A 87 13.47 -2.97 0.88
C ALA A 87 14.29 -4.21 1.34
N ARG A 88 14.42 -4.42 2.66
CA ARG A 88 14.82 -5.66 3.31
C ARG A 88 13.66 -6.19 4.16
N GLY A 89 12.81 -6.92 3.49
CA GLY A 89 11.71 -7.66 4.09
C GLY A 89 11.24 -8.73 3.11
N SER A 90 12.17 -9.30 2.33
CA SER A 90 12.01 -10.69 1.97
C SER A 90 11.80 -11.39 3.30
N ILE A 91 10.62 -11.96 3.50
CA ILE A 91 10.48 -13.09 4.40
C ILE A 91 11.72 -13.94 4.14
N ASP A 92 12.53 -14.19 5.16
CA ASP A 92 13.62 -15.15 5.06
C ASP A 92 12.95 -16.49 4.74
N VAL A 93 12.67 -16.72 3.46
CA VAL A 93 12.30 -18.02 2.94
C VAL A 93 13.62 -18.75 3.05
N ASP A 94 13.80 -19.47 4.15
CA ASP A 94 14.84 -20.46 4.20
C ASP A 94 14.49 -21.47 3.10
N GLU A 95 15.15 -21.35 1.94
CA GLU A 95 14.99 -22.26 0.82
C GLU A 95 15.29 -23.71 1.24
N LYS A 96 15.96 -23.92 2.39
CA LYS A 96 16.20 -25.24 2.99
C LYS A 96 14.99 -25.79 3.75
N GLN A 97 13.96 -24.98 4.03
CA GLN A 97 12.69 -25.39 4.64
C GLN A 97 11.56 -25.58 3.62
N MET A 98 11.85 -25.54 2.32
CA MET A 98 10.93 -26.10 1.32
C MET A 98 10.92 -27.62 1.48
N ILE A 99 10.01 -28.14 2.31
CA ILE A 99 9.61 -29.54 2.27
C ILE A 99 8.84 -29.73 0.97
N GLN A 100 9.57 -29.93 -0.12
CA GLN A 100 9.01 -30.51 -1.33
C GLN A 100 8.78 -31.99 -0.98
N TYR A 101 7.53 -32.35 -0.67
CA TYR A 101 7.10 -33.69 -0.24
C TYR A 101 8.06 -34.81 -0.68
N ARG A 102 8.91 -35.27 0.24
CA ARG A 102 9.83 -36.39 0.01
C ARG A 102 9.15 -37.74 0.24
N GLU A 103 7.86 -37.85 -0.08
CA GLU A 103 7.09 -39.08 0.17
C GLU A 103 6.17 -39.46 -1.00
N VAL A 104 6.34 -38.88 -2.19
CA VAL A 104 5.61 -39.33 -3.40
C VAL A 104 6.55 -39.89 -4.48
N PHE A 105 7.74 -40.35 -4.10
CA PHE A 105 8.69 -40.99 -5.02
C PHE A 105 8.82 -42.51 -4.85
N GLU A 106 7.92 -43.14 -4.11
CA GLU A 106 7.65 -44.58 -4.29
C GLU A 106 6.36 -44.74 -5.08
N ASN A 107 6.51 -44.74 -6.40
CA ASN A 107 5.52 -45.37 -7.25
C ASN A 107 5.64 -46.88 -7.05
N ASP A 108 4.94 -47.40 -6.04
CA ASP A 108 4.85 -48.84 -5.76
C ASP A 108 3.91 -49.56 -6.76
N ALA A 109 3.41 -48.86 -7.79
CA ALA A 109 2.65 -49.48 -8.86
C ALA A 109 3.60 -49.97 -9.97
N PRO A 110 3.64 -51.29 -10.26
CA PRO A 110 4.39 -51.80 -11.39
C PRO A 110 3.85 -51.19 -12.70
N PRO A 111 4.71 -50.87 -13.68
CA PRO A 111 4.29 -50.27 -14.94
C PRO A 111 3.54 -51.31 -15.77
N GLY A 112 2.21 -51.22 -15.80
CA GLY A 112 1.37 -51.94 -16.75
C GLY A 112 0.29 -52.82 -16.11
N ALA A 113 -0.86 -52.23 -15.80
CA ALA A 113 -2.13 -52.93 -15.68
C ALA A 113 -3.30 -51.92 -15.82
N GLY A 114 -3.36 -51.24 -16.96
CA GLY A 114 -4.56 -50.52 -17.39
C GLY A 114 -5.12 -51.22 -18.62
N GLY A 115 -5.97 -52.21 -18.40
CA GLY A 115 -6.85 -52.81 -19.41
C GLY A 115 -8.28 -52.36 -19.17
#